data_AF-A0A847MRP5-F1
#
_entry.id   AF-A0A847MRP5-F1
#
_cell.length_a   1.000
_cell.length_b   1.000
_cell.length_c   1.000
_cell.angle_alpha   90.00
_cell.angle_beta   90.00
_cell.angle_gamma   90.00
#
_symmetry.space_group_name_H-M   'P 1'
#
loop_
_entity.id
_entity.type
_entity.pdbx_description
1 polymer ?
#
loop_
_entity_poly.entity_id
_entity_poly.type
_entity_poly.pdbx_seq_one_letter_code
_entity_poly.pdbx_strand_id
1 'polypeptide(L)'
;MQTASYGTWTSPITAESLTTGTARIDEVRVEGPHTWWLESRPWEGGRSALVRHDGHTGERHDVLPEPWNVRSRVHEYGGGAYAIGNGVLVFSDFATNRLYRISTHERSTPYEPTPITPELAVRFGGLVVHERDVYAVREDHRGVPGRAGEGGGEPVNELVRLDLDSTNEDGGVVIATGTDFVSRPAVSPDGTRIAWVTWDHPNMPWDSTRLWVGELTHDGVTDIRQVAGGEGVSVLQPEFADDGTLWFISDETGFWNLVRDEPRAVFSSETDFGLPQWTLGFVDYALLDHGRVLTRRYVGETARLAHLDPATGVLTDIADEGTMFDHLQSDGTQIACRRLLADRVPEVVRGPAEGPLEVVARSSADIPDEGYVSLPEPFTWRNSSGQEVHGILYRPRNAQFRAPEGELPPLLVSIHGGPTSRAEAAYAQGTQFWTSRGFAVLDVNHGGSTGYGREYRERLRGQWGVVDIDDTLTGAAALAAAGIVDGSRLAIHGGSAGGYTVLRALTVGD
;
A
#
# COMPACT_ATOMS: atom_id res chain seq x y z
N MET A 1 -21.45 29.52 -16.93
CA MET A 1 -19.99 29.59 -17.12
C MET A 1 -19.56 31.01 -17.44
N GLN A 2 -18.72 31.59 -16.59
CA GLN A 2 -18.00 32.85 -16.79
C GLN A 2 -16.72 32.56 -17.58
N THR A 3 -16.29 33.49 -18.45
CA THR A 3 -15.00 33.38 -19.14
C THR A 3 -13.91 34.05 -18.29
N ALA A 4 -12.87 33.31 -17.94
CA ALA A 4 -11.69 33.82 -17.23
C ALA A 4 -10.45 33.00 -17.59
N SER A 5 -9.27 33.62 -17.59
CA SER A 5 -8.01 32.94 -17.92
C SER A 5 -7.70 31.78 -16.99
N TYR A 6 -6.95 30.80 -17.51
CA TYR A 6 -6.54 29.67 -16.72
C TYR A 6 -5.65 30.11 -15.54
N GLY A 7 -5.82 29.48 -14.38
CA GLY A 7 -5.12 29.81 -13.14
C GLY A 7 -5.83 30.84 -12.27
N THR A 8 -6.85 31.53 -12.78
CA THR A 8 -7.60 32.57 -12.02
C THR A 8 -9.00 32.14 -11.62
N TRP A 9 -9.39 30.89 -11.87
CA TRP A 9 -10.74 30.41 -11.54
C TRP A 9 -10.91 30.26 -10.03
N THR A 10 -12.03 30.72 -9.50
CA THR A 10 -12.36 30.44 -8.10
C THR A 10 -12.86 29.01 -7.96
N SER A 11 -12.52 28.35 -6.86
CA SER A 11 -12.87 26.96 -6.59
C SER A 11 -13.34 26.79 -5.14
N PRO A 12 -14.35 25.93 -4.88
CA PRO A 12 -14.79 25.59 -3.54
C PRO A 12 -13.77 24.72 -2.78
N ILE A 13 -12.82 24.06 -3.47
CA ILE A 13 -11.77 23.26 -2.85
C ILE A 13 -10.72 24.21 -2.28
N THR A 14 -10.65 24.34 -0.95
CA THR A 14 -9.74 25.26 -0.26
C THR A 14 -8.45 24.57 0.16
N ALA A 15 -7.41 25.35 0.46
CA ALA A 15 -6.18 24.79 1.01
C ALA A 15 -6.42 24.13 2.38
N GLU A 16 -7.34 24.67 3.18
CA GLU A 16 -7.76 24.08 4.44
C GLU A 16 -8.37 22.69 4.23
N SER A 17 -9.27 22.53 3.24
CA SER A 17 -9.90 21.22 2.93
C SER A 17 -8.92 20.13 2.48
N LEU A 18 -7.68 20.48 2.09
CA LEU A 18 -6.64 19.49 1.78
C LEU A 18 -6.07 18.84 3.05
N THR A 19 -6.20 19.52 4.19
CA THR A 19 -5.63 19.11 5.48
C THR A 19 -6.69 18.71 6.50
N THR A 20 -7.94 19.11 6.27
CA THR A 20 -9.09 18.82 7.12
C THR A 20 -10.05 17.87 6.39
N GLY A 21 -10.66 16.93 7.12
CA GLY A 21 -11.82 16.19 6.62
C GLY A 21 -11.57 14.96 5.75
N THR A 22 -10.32 14.59 5.45
CA THR A 22 -10.00 13.34 4.74
C THR A 22 -9.09 12.46 5.60
N ALA A 23 -9.62 11.32 6.03
CA ALA A 23 -8.84 10.26 6.64
C ALA A 23 -8.21 9.38 5.56
N ARG A 24 -6.92 9.06 5.68
CA ARG A 24 -6.34 7.97 4.90
C ARG A 24 -6.72 6.65 5.57
N ILE A 25 -7.52 5.84 4.87
CA ILE A 25 -7.86 4.46 5.25
C ILE A 25 -6.67 3.55 4.94
N ASP A 26 -6.29 2.66 5.83
CA ASP A 26 -5.19 1.71 5.64
C ASP A 26 -5.47 0.39 6.38
N GLU A 27 -4.71 -0.66 6.06
CA GLU A 27 -4.71 -1.97 6.72
C GLU A 27 -6.12 -2.55 6.98
N VAL A 28 -6.97 -2.66 5.96
CA VAL A 28 -8.29 -3.31 6.11
C VAL A 28 -8.12 -4.77 6.57
N ARG A 29 -8.94 -5.19 7.54
CA ARG A 29 -9.03 -6.55 8.10
C ARG A 29 -10.48 -6.95 8.34
N VAL A 30 -10.75 -8.25 8.37
CA VAL A 30 -12.07 -8.82 8.68
C VAL A 30 -11.96 -9.82 9.84
N GLU A 31 -12.98 -9.86 10.69
CA GLU A 31 -13.19 -10.94 11.67
C GLU A 31 -14.69 -11.22 11.74
N GLY A 32 -15.09 -12.35 11.14
CA GLY A 32 -16.49 -12.71 10.96
C GLY A 32 -17.29 -11.57 10.28
N PRO A 33 -18.38 -11.07 10.89
CA PRO A 33 -19.20 -10.01 10.30
C PRO A 33 -18.57 -8.62 10.42
N HIS A 34 -17.49 -8.45 11.19
CA HIS A 34 -16.91 -7.15 11.49
C HIS A 34 -15.77 -6.79 10.53
N THR A 35 -15.65 -5.49 10.25
CA THR A 35 -14.56 -4.94 9.43
C THR A 35 -13.79 -3.93 10.26
N TRP A 36 -12.47 -3.97 10.15
CA TRP A 36 -11.56 -3.14 10.91
C TRP A 36 -10.57 -2.49 9.96
N TRP A 37 -10.14 -1.27 10.26
CA TRP A 37 -9.12 -0.57 9.47
C TRP A 37 -8.49 0.55 10.28
N LEU A 38 -7.38 1.10 9.77
CA LEU A 38 -6.75 2.29 10.30
C LEU A 38 -7.21 3.53 9.56
N GLU A 39 -7.42 4.63 10.28
CA GLU A 39 -7.66 5.96 9.72
C GLU A 39 -6.61 6.95 10.23
N SER A 40 -5.86 7.56 9.32
CA SER A 40 -4.99 8.69 9.66
C SER A 40 -5.85 9.90 10.05
N ARG A 41 -5.57 10.49 11.22
CA ARG A 41 -6.28 11.64 11.79
C ARG A 41 -5.35 12.86 11.94
N PRO A 42 -5.13 13.66 10.89
CA PRO A 42 -4.34 14.89 11.00
C PRO A 42 -4.83 15.84 12.09
N TRP A 43 -6.14 15.89 12.34
CA TRP A 43 -6.77 16.73 13.35
C TRP A 43 -6.66 16.20 14.79
N GLU A 44 -6.14 14.98 15.00
CA GLU A 44 -5.90 14.35 16.32
C GLU A 44 -4.41 14.06 16.48
N GLY A 45 -3.58 15.09 16.26
CA GLY A 45 -2.12 14.99 16.38
C GLY A 45 -1.45 14.08 15.34
N GLY A 46 -2.14 13.74 14.24
CA GLY A 46 -1.61 12.86 13.20
C GLY A 46 -1.55 11.38 13.60
N ARG A 47 -2.37 10.96 14.56
CA ARG A 47 -2.45 9.54 14.97
C ARG A 47 -3.11 8.66 13.90
N SER A 48 -2.81 7.37 13.95
CA SER A 48 -3.57 6.33 13.27
C SER A 48 -4.63 5.77 14.22
N ALA A 49 -5.89 6.07 13.96
CA ALA A 49 -7.02 5.57 14.72
C ALA A 49 -7.44 4.19 14.20
N LEU A 50 -7.60 3.21 15.09
CA LEU A 50 -8.20 1.93 14.73
C LEU A 50 -9.72 2.05 14.80
N VAL A 51 -10.39 1.75 13.69
CA VAL A 51 -11.83 1.88 13.51
C VAL A 51 -12.46 0.50 13.31
N ARG A 52 -13.63 0.31 13.90
CA ARG A 52 -14.46 -0.89 13.74
C ARG A 52 -15.78 -0.54 13.08
N HIS A 53 -16.18 -1.34 12.10
CA HIS A 53 -17.55 -1.43 11.59
C HIS A 53 -18.21 -2.70 12.09
N ASP A 54 -19.38 -2.55 12.68
CA ASP A 54 -20.23 -3.64 13.12
C ASP A 54 -21.12 -4.14 11.98
N GLY A 55 -20.81 -5.28 11.36
CA GLY A 55 -21.64 -5.82 10.28
C GLY A 55 -23.05 -6.29 10.68
N HIS A 56 -23.43 -6.25 11.96
CA HIS A 56 -24.82 -6.51 12.37
C HIS A 56 -25.64 -5.24 12.51
N THR A 57 -25.05 -4.16 13.05
CA THR A 57 -25.76 -2.90 13.30
C THR A 57 -25.49 -1.83 12.24
N GLY A 58 -24.43 -1.97 11.46
CA GLY A 58 -23.90 -0.95 10.55
C GLY A 58 -23.17 0.19 11.26
N GLU A 59 -23.02 0.12 12.59
CA GLU A 59 -22.39 1.18 13.36
C GLU A 59 -20.87 1.16 13.23
N ARG A 60 -20.30 2.36 13.22
CA ARG A 60 -18.85 2.59 13.16
C ARG A 60 -18.38 3.35 14.39
N HIS A 61 -17.29 2.91 15.00
CA HIS A 61 -16.66 3.62 16.11
C HIS A 61 -15.15 3.40 16.16
N ASP A 62 -14.47 4.36 16.78
CA ASP A 62 -13.06 4.23 17.16
C ASP A 62 -12.94 3.21 18.29
N VAL A 63 -11.99 2.28 18.15
CA VAL A 63 -11.71 1.22 19.13
C VAL A 63 -10.96 1.80 20.33
N LEU A 64 -10.06 2.75 20.06
CA LEU A 64 -9.19 3.37 21.05
C LEU A 64 -9.30 4.90 20.97
N PRO A 65 -9.55 5.60 22.10
CA PRO A 65 -9.58 7.07 22.13
C PRO A 65 -8.16 7.66 22.05
N GLU A 66 -8.05 8.98 21.92
CA GLU A 66 -6.79 9.68 22.15
C GLU A 66 -6.24 9.37 23.57
N PRO A 67 -4.91 9.21 23.74
CA PRO A 67 -3.84 9.47 22.78
C PRO A 67 -3.34 8.24 21.99
N TRP A 68 -4.07 7.12 21.98
CA TRP A 68 -3.61 5.88 21.34
C TRP A 68 -3.35 6.05 19.85
N ASN A 69 -2.19 5.56 19.39
CA ASN A 69 -1.76 5.70 18.01
C ASN A 69 -1.31 4.34 17.46
N VAL A 70 -2.19 3.68 16.72
CA VAL A 70 -1.96 2.33 16.19
C VAL A 70 -1.08 2.41 14.94
N ARG A 71 0.24 2.45 15.15
CA ARG A 71 1.22 2.59 14.09
C ARG A 71 2.55 1.95 14.48
N SER A 72 3.20 1.30 13.51
CA SER A 72 4.54 0.73 13.63
C SER A 72 5.60 1.66 13.03
N ARG A 73 6.84 1.50 13.49
CA ARG A 73 8.05 2.16 12.96
C ARG A 73 9.09 1.18 12.40
N VAL A 74 8.75 -0.10 12.29
CA VAL A 74 9.67 -1.09 11.70
C VAL A 74 10.04 -0.64 10.28
N HIS A 75 11.33 -0.66 9.97
CA HIS A 75 11.91 -0.16 8.73
C HIS A 75 11.59 1.33 8.43
N GLU A 76 11.28 2.11 9.48
CA GLU A 76 10.79 3.51 9.47
C GLU A 76 9.46 3.77 8.73
N TYR A 77 9.05 2.90 7.80
CA TYR A 77 7.77 2.98 7.09
C TYR A 77 6.62 2.25 7.82
N GLY A 78 6.94 1.25 8.64
CA GLY A 78 5.99 0.49 9.44
C GLY A 78 5.12 -0.46 8.63
N GLY A 79 3.85 -0.55 9.04
CA GLY A 79 2.87 -1.47 8.48
C GLY A 79 2.68 -2.74 9.31
N GLY A 80 1.53 -3.39 9.11
CA GLY A 80 1.09 -4.50 9.95
C GLY A 80 1.02 -4.07 11.41
N ALA A 81 0.52 -2.86 11.65
CA ALA A 81 0.51 -2.25 12.98
C ALA A 81 -0.51 -2.90 13.91
N TYR A 82 -1.46 -3.66 13.37
CA TYR A 82 -2.35 -4.50 14.14
C TYR A 82 -2.65 -5.83 13.42
N ALA A 83 -3.09 -6.81 14.21
CA ALA A 83 -3.60 -8.08 13.73
C ALA A 83 -4.81 -8.48 14.58
N ILE A 84 -5.68 -9.30 13.99
CA ILE A 84 -6.90 -9.79 14.64
C ILE A 84 -7.05 -11.28 14.33
N GLY A 85 -7.47 -12.04 15.33
CA GLY A 85 -7.76 -13.47 15.19
C GLY A 85 -8.22 -14.07 16.51
N ASN A 86 -9.08 -15.08 16.43
CA ASN A 86 -9.58 -15.84 17.57
C ASN A 86 -10.15 -14.97 18.71
N GLY A 87 -10.83 -13.87 18.37
CA GLY A 87 -11.44 -13.02 19.38
C GLY A 87 -10.47 -12.05 20.06
N VAL A 88 -9.25 -11.92 19.55
CA VAL A 88 -8.21 -11.05 20.09
C VAL A 88 -7.68 -10.14 19.01
N LEU A 89 -7.57 -8.86 19.35
CA LEU A 89 -6.88 -7.86 18.56
C LEU A 89 -5.57 -7.49 19.25
N VAL A 90 -4.48 -7.44 18.49
CA VAL A 90 -3.16 -7.01 18.96
C VAL A 90 -2.70 -5.84 18.12
N PHE A 91 -2.10 -4.83 18.76
CA PHE A 91 -1.61 -3.65 18.05
C PHE A 91 -0.30 -3.12 18.64
N SER A 92 0.49 -2.46 17.78
CA SER A 92 1.66 -1.67 18.14
C SER A 92 1.24 -0.23 18.41
N ASP A 93 1.56 0.26 19.60
CA ASP A 93 1.39 1.67 19.94
C ASP A 93 2.64 2.49 19.56
N PHE A 94 2.43 3.56 18.80
CA PHE A 94 3.51 4.39 18.27
C PHE A 94 4.29 5.14 19.35
N ALA A 95 3.62 5.52 20.45
CA ALA A 95 4.25 6.33 21.49
C ALA A 95 5.21 5.49 22.35
N THR A 96 4.83 4.25 22.63
CA THR A 96 5.56 3.36 23.54
C THR A 96 6.39 2.28 22.84
N ASN A 97 6.14 2.01 21.55
CA ASN A 97 6.65 0.85 20.79
C ASN A 97 6.26 -0.52 21.38
N ARG A 98 5.25 -0.55 22.27
CA ARG A 98 4.78 -1.79 22.91
C ARG A 98 3.66 -2.41 22.11
N LEU A 99 3.53 -3.71 22.25
CA LEU A 99 2.35 -4.46 21.86
C LEU A 99 1.31 -4.50 22.99
N TYR A 100 0.07 -4.28 22.60
CA TYR A 100 -1.12 -4.35 23.46
C TYR A 100 -2.15 -5.29 22.83
N ARG A 101 -2.92 -5.96 23.68
CA ARG A 101 -4.05 -6.79 23.29
C ARG A 101 -5.39 -6.25 23.78
N ILE A 102 -6.44 -6.54 23.03
CA ILE A 102 -7.84 -6.21 23.31
C ILE A 102 -8.69 -7.45 23.00
N SER A 103 -9.64 -7.79 23.87
CA SER A 103 -10.67 -8.79 23.57
C SER A 103 -11.70 -8.21 22.60
N THR A 104 -11.98 -8.89 21.50
CA THR A 104 -13.00 -8.48 20.52
C THR A 104 -14.39 -9.05 20.84
N HIS A 105 -14.47 -10.04 21.74
CA HIS A 105 -15.72 -10.62 22.23
C HIS A 105 -16.45 -9.71 23.21
N GLU A 106 -15.72 -8.96 24.01
CA GLU A 106 -16.29 -8.04 24.98
C GLU A 106 -16.58 -6.70 24.29
N ARG A 107 -17.86 -6.30 24.23
CA ARG A 107 -18.21 -4.91 23.93
C ARG A 107 -17.94 -4.05 25.18
N SER A 108 -16.67 -3.85 25.51
CA SER A 108 -16.26 -2.81 26.46
C SER A 108 -16.08 -1.51 25.68
N THR A 109 -16.78 -0.45 26.10
CA THR A 109 -16.59 0.90 25.57
C THR A 109 -16.27 1.85 26.73
N PRO A 110 -15.04 2.40 26.81
CA PRO A 110 -13.91 2.16 25.92
C PRO A 110 -13.34 0.74 26.07
N TYR A 111 -12.69 0.25 25.00
CA TYR A 111 -11.89 -0.97 25.09
C TYR A 111 -10.68 -0.72 26.02
N GLU A 112 -10.35 -1.70 26.86
CA GLU A 112 -9.21 -1.60 27.79
C GLU A 112 -8.01 -2.41 27.26
N PRO A 113 -7.01 -1.75 26.64
CA PRO A 113 -5.84 -2.44 26.11
C PRO A 113 -4.92 -2.92 27.25
N THR A 114 -4.51 -4.19 27.18
CA THR A 114 -3.56 -4.80 28.11
C THR A 114 -2.20 -4.96 27.42
N PRO A 115 -1.09 -4.44 27.98
CA PRO A 115 0.21 -4.65 27.36
C PRO A 115 0.65 -6.11 27.45
N ILE A 116 1.25 -6.62 26.36
CA ILE A 116 1.85 -7.96 26.29
C ILE A 116 3.38 -7.91 26.14
N THR A 117 3.97 -6.71 26.21
CA THR A 117 5.41 -6.46 26.17
C THR A 117 5.77 -5.35 27.17
N PRO A 118 6.95 -5.37 27.80
CA PRO A 118 7.44 -4.25 28.58
C PRO A 118 7.95 -3.13 27.67
N GLU A 119 8.37 -2.01 28.27
CA GLU A 119 9.10 -0.98 27.53
C GLU A 119 10.51 -1.49 27.21
N LEU A 120 10.77 -1.67 25.92
CA LEU A 120 12.05 -2.14 25.39
C LEU A 120 12.51 -1.20 24.28
N ALA A 121 13.81 -1.18 24.01
CA ALA A 121 14.37 -0.53 22.82
C ALA A 121 14.18 -1.41 21.57
N VAL A 122 12.93 -1.81 21.29
CA VAL A 122 12.55 -2.61 20.13
C VAL A 122 11.28 -2.01 19.52
N ARG A 123 11.01 -2.33 18.26
CA ARG A 123 9.76 -1.96 17.56
C ARG A 123 9.14 -3.20 16.95
N PHE A 124 7.82 -3.21 16.85
CA PHE A 124 7.07 -4.34 16.29
C PHE A 124 6.19 -3.92 15.11
N GLY A 125 6.06 -4.80 14.12
CA GLY A 125 5.22 -4.61 12.93
C GLY A 125 4.97 -5.94 12.23
N GLY A 126 4.23 -5.92 11.12
CA GLY A 126 3.92 -7.16 10.38
C GLY A 126 3.22 -8.21 11.25
N LEU A 127 2.30 -7.79 12.11
CA LEU A 127 1.69 -8.67 13.11
C LEU A 127 0.81 -9.76 12.45
N VAL A 128 0.82 -10.95 13.05
CA VAL A 128 -0.06 -12.09 12.73
C VAL A 128 -0.47 -12.76 14.02
N VAL A 129 -1.78 -12.92 14.25
CA VAL A 129 -2.31 -13.67 15.40
C VAL A 129 -2.65 -15.08 14.93
N HIS A 130 -2.19 -16.09 15.66
CA HIS A 130 -2.57 -17.48 15.45
C HIS A 130 -2.70 -18.18 16.80
N GLU A 131 -3.88 -18.72 17.08
CA GLU A 131 -4.27 -19.28 18.38
C GLU A 131 -3.93 -18.34 19.57
N ARG A 132 -2.97 -18.72 20.40
CA ARG A 132 -2.52 -17.98 21.59
C ARG A 132 -1.24 -17.17 21.35
N ASP A 133 -0.70 -17.23 20.14
CA ASP A 133 0.55 -16.61 19.77
C ASP A 133 0.36 -15.40 18.85
N VAL A 134 1.30 -14.47 18.94
CA VAL A 134 1.49 -13.39 17.98
C VAL A 134 2.86 -13.56 17.34
N TYR A 135 2.88 -13.57 16.02
CA TYR A 135 4.11 -13.50 15.24
C TYR A 135 4.30 -12.07 14.76
N ALA A 136 5.52 -11.56 14.90
CA ALA A 136 5.83 -10.17 14.62
C ALA A 136 7.23 -10.02 14.01
N VAL A 137 7.37 -9.06 13.12
CA VAL A 137 8.69 -8.51 12.83
C VAL A 137 9.09 -7.62 14.01
N ARG A 138 10.24 -7.91 14.62
CA ARG A 138 10.87 -7.13 15.67
C ARG A 138 12.12 -6.45 15.11
N GLU A 139 12.19 -5.14 15.23
CA GLU A 139 13.39 -4.35 14.97
C GLU A 139 14.05 -4.03 16.32
N ASP A 140 15.18 -4.66 16.64
CA ASP A 140 15.87 -4.57 17.93
C ASP A 140 16.99 -3.52 17.90
N HIS A 141 16.87 -2.51 18.76
CA HIS A 141 17.84 -1.41 18.91
C HIS A 141 18.69 -1.51 20.18
N ARG A 142 18.53 -2.55 21.01
CA ARG A 142 19.22 -2.67 22.31
C ARG A 142 20.75 -2.71 22.19
N GLY A 143 21.27 -3.17 21.05
CA GLY A 143 22.71 -3.27 20.76
C GLY A 143 23.30 -2.09 19.97
N VAL A 144 22.49 -1.09 19.62
CA VAL A 144 22.92 0.03 18.76
C VAL A 144 23.40 1.21 19.63
N PRO A 145 24.68 1.62 19.55
CA PRO A 145 25.17 2.80 20.27
C PRO A 145 24.48 4.08 19.77
N GLY A 146 23.95 4.89 20.68
CA GLY A 146 23.30 6.17 20.37
C GLY A 146 21.77 6.12 20.52
N ARG A 147 21.10 7.28 20.48
CA ARG A 147 19.64 7.30 20.29
C ARG A 147 19.34 6.72 18.91
N ALA A 148 18.23 5.98 18.77
CA ALA A 148 17.75 5.54 17.47
C ALA A 148 17.78 6.72 16.46
N GLY A 149 18.62 6.62 15.43
CA GLY A 149 18.84 7.67 14.44
C GLY A 149 20.13 8.49 14.58
N GLU A 150 20.92 8.33 15.64
CA GLU A 150 22.22 9.00 15.81
C GLU A 150 23.37 7.99 15.85
N GLY A 151 23.71 7.43 14.68
CA GLY A 151 25.00 6.82 14.32
C GLY A 151 25.72 5.93 15.35
N GLY A 152 25.64 4.61 15.15
CA GLY A 152 26.57 3.67 15.79
C GLY A 152 26.42 2.19 15.36
N GLY A 153 25.24 1.77 14.90
CA GLY A 153 24.97 0.41 14.43
C GLY A 153 23.61 0.30 13.75
N GLU A 154 23.40 -0.76 12.97
CA GLU A 154 22.10 -1.08 12.35
C GLU A 154 21.25 -1.91 13.34
N PRO A 155 19.93 -1.70 13.40
CA PRO A 155 19.07 -2.55 14.22
C PRO A 155 19.04 -3.97 13.67
N VAL A 156 18.81 -4.94 14.55
CA VAL A 156 18.65 -6.35 14.13
C VAL A 156 17.17 -6.57 13.82
N ASN A 157 16.86 -6.97 12.59
CA ASN A 157 15.50 -7.32 12.18
C ASN A 157 15.28 -8.82 12.34
N GLU A 158 14.25 -9.19 13.09
CA GLU A 158 13.98 -10.56 13.50
C GLU A 158 12.50 -10.89 13.35
N LEU A 159 12.21 -12.16 13.08
CA LEU A 159 10.87 -12.69 13.26
C LEU A 159 10.79 -13.27 14.67
N VAL A 160 9.77 -12.87 15.44
CA VAL A 160 9.58 -13.34 16.82
C VAL A 160 8.18 -13.89 17.03
N ARG A 161 8.04 -14.77 18.03
CA ARG A 161 6.77 -15.24 18.57
C ARG A 161 6.58 -14.71 20.00
N LEU A 162 5.40 -14.18 20.29
CA LEU A 162 4.99 -13.69 21.60
C LEU A 162 3.75 -14.44 22.08
N ASP A 163 3.71 -14.80 23.35
CA ASP A 163 2.52 -15.39 23.98
C ASP A 163 1.57 -14.26 24.39
N LEU A 164 0.30 -14.35 23.95
CA LEU A 164 -0.72 -13.35 24.27
C LEU A 164 -0.97 -13.20 25.76
N ASP A 165 -0.78 -14.25 26.56
CA ASP A 165 -1.04 -14.26 28.00
C ASP A 165 0.21 -13.99 28.86
N SER A 166 1.35 -13.72 28.23
CA SER A 166 2.61 -13.41 28.89
C SER A 166 2.96 -11.92 28.79
N THR A 167 3.88 -11.48 29.64
CA THR A 167 4.50 -10.15 29.55
C THR A 167 5.60 -10.11 28.48
N ASN A 168 6.09 -11.25 28.00
CA ASN A 168 7.16 -11.36 27.00
C ASN A 168 8.37 -10.46 27.33
N GLU A 169 8.98 -10.68 28.49
CA GLU A 169 10.02 -9.81 29.07
C GLU A 169 11.16 -9.44 28.10
N ASP A 170 11.56 -10.37 27.22
CA ASP A 170 12.65 -10.16 26.25
C ASP A 170 12.19 -9.66 24.87
N GLY A 171 10.89 -9.42 24.69
CA GLY A 171 10.27 -9.01 23.43
C GLY A 171 9.98 -10.17 22.48
N GLY A 172 9.74 -11.38 23.02
CA GLY A 172 9.38 -12.58 22.26
C GLY A 172 10.55 -13.54 21.99
N VAL A 173 10.20 -14.78 21.64
CA VAL A 173 11.11 -15.86 21.23
C VAL A 173 11.50 -15.64 19.77
N VAL A 174 12.80 -15.61 19.48
CA VAL A 174 13.30 -15.43 18.10
C VAL A 174 13.04 -16.68 17.27
N ILE A 175 12.39 -16.48 16.14
CA ILE A 175 12.04 -17.48 15.14
C ILE A 175 13.02 -17.46 13.97
N ALA A 176 13.36 -16.27 13.48
CA ALA A 176 14.34 -16.07 12.42
C ALA A 176 15.16 -14.80 12.67
N THR A 177 16.46 -14.86 12.37
CA THR A 177 17.44 -13.77 12.54
C THR A 177 18.62 -13.99 11.58
N GLY A 178 19.54 -13.03 11.50
CA GLY A 178 20.76 -13.13 10.70
C GLY A 178 20.65 -12.64 9.25
N THR A 179 19.55 -11.95 8.92
CA THR A 179 19.36 -11.22 7.66
C THR A 179 19.11 -9.75 7.98
N ASP A 180 19.44 -8.85 7.05
CA ASP A 180 19.28 -7.41 7.34
C ASP A 180 17.80 -7.02 7.46
N PHE A 181 16.90 -7.71 6.77
CA PHE A 181 15.47 -7.46 6.81
C PHE A 181 14.62 -8.73 6.77
N VAL A 182 13.43 -8.66 7.38
CA VAL A 182 12.41 -9.72 7.36
C VAL A 182 11.02 -9.12 7.20
N SER A 183 10.16 -9.81 6.45
CA SER A 183 8.76 -9.43 6.21
C SER A 183 7.80 -10.08 7.20
N ARG A 184 6.55 -9.59 7.21
CA ARG A 184 5.40 -10.27 7.80
C ARG A 184 5.37 -11.76 7.44
N PRO A 185 5.19 -12.68 8.41
CA PRO A 185 5.13 -14.11 8.17
C PRO A 185 3.74 -14.56 7.72
N ALA A 186 3.61 -15.83 7.34
CA ALA A 186 2.35 -16.57 7.32
C ALA A 186 2.50 -17.86 8.13
N VAL A 187 1.47 -18.20 8.89
CA VAL A 187 1.41 -19.42 9.71
C VAL A 187 0.37 -20.35 9.09
N SER A 188 0.68 -21.64 8.99
CA SER A 188 -0.27 -22.61 8.43
C SER A 188 -1.51 -22.75 9.33
N PRO A 189 -2.68 -23.10 8.77
CA PRO A 189 -3.92 -23.22 9.55
C PRO A 189 -3.85 -24.20 10.73
N ASP A 190 -3.01 -25.22 10.64
CA ASP A 190 -2.77 -26.22 11.68
C ASP A 190 -1.68 -25.81 12.69
N GLY A 191 -1.06 -24.63 12.52
CA GLY A 191 -0.02 -24.11 13.41
C GLY A 191 1.32 -24.84 13.33
N THR A 192 1.52 -25.75 12.35
CA THR A 192 2.72 -26.59 12.28
C THR A 192 3.82 -26.06 11.35
N ARG A 193 3.53 -25.05 10.53
CA ARG A 193 4.49 -24.45 9.61
C ARG A 193 4.40 -22.94 9.61
N ILE A 194 5.52 -22.31 9.29
CA ILE A 194 5.61 -20.86 9.12
C ILE A 194 6.45 -20.54 7.89
N ALA A 195 6.03 -19.51 7.16
CA ALA A 195 6.70 -18.99 5.98
C ALA A 195 7.02 -17.51 6.16
N TRP A 196 8.20 -17.08 5.70
CA TRP A 196 8.62 -15.68 5.81
C TRP A 196 9.60 -15.30 4.70
N VAL A 197 9.63 -14.01 4.37
CA VAL A 197 10.52 -13.45 3.34
C VAL A 197 11.64 -12.66 4.01
N THR A 198 12.87 -12.82 3.53
CA THR A 198 14.02 -12.00 3.94
C THR A 198 14.74 -11.37 2.75
N TRP A 199 15.49 -10.31 3.01
CA TRP A 199 16.44 -9.73 2.06
C TRP A 199 17.59 -9.05 2.81
N ASP A 200 18.66 -8.78 2.09
CA ASP A 200 19.91 -8.25 2.64
C ASP A 200 20.41 -7.09 1.78
N HIS A 201 21.13 -6.17 2.39
CA HIS A 201 21.88 -5.15 1.70
C HIS A 201 22.77 -5.75 0.60
N PRO A 202 22.91 -5.09 -0.56
CA PRO A 202 22.37 -3.76 -0.90
C PRO A 202 20.96 -3.81 -1.54
N ASN A 203 20.23 -4.93 -1.44
CA ASN A 203 18.96 -5.12 -2.14
C ASN A 203 17.80 -4.43 -1.41
N MET A 204 16.86 -3.90 -2.18
CA MET A 204 15.50 -3.60 -1.74
C MET A 204 14.59 -4.82 -1.95
N PRO A 205 13.39 -4.90 -1.33
CA PRO A 205 12.52 -6.08 -1.47
C PRO A 205 11.97 -6.31 -2.88
N TRP A 206 12.10 -5.35 -3.80
CA TRP A 206 11.79 -5.50 -5.23
C TRP A 206 13.00 -5.87 -6.11
N ASP A 207 14.19 -6.03 -5.52
CA ASP A 207 15.40 -6.44 -6.22
C ASP A 207 15.60 -7.95 -6.12
N SER A 208 15.86 -8.43 -4.91
CA SER A 208 16.18 -9.83 -4.58
C SER A 208 15.69 -10.15 -3.18
N THR A 209 14.79 -11.13 -3.02
CA THR A 209 14.35 -11.63 -1.72
C THR A 209 14.38 -13.16 -1.70
N ARG A 210 14.31 -13.76 -0.51
CA ARG A 210 14.24 -15.21 -0.32
C ARG A 210 13.02 -15.56 0.51
N LEU A 211 12.22 -16.51 0.04
CA LEU A 211 11.10 -17.07 0.79
C LEU A 211 11.53 -18.36 1.47
N TRP A 212 11.35 -18.40 2.78
CA TRP A 212 11.67 -19.53 3.65
C TRP A 212 10.41 -20.17 4.17
N VAL A 213 10.48 -21.48 4.42
CA VAL A 213 9.47 -22.26 5.13
C VAL A 213 10.19 -23.14 6.15
N GLY A 214 9.62 -23.27 7.34
CA GLY A 214 10.09 -24.23 8.34
C GLY A 214 8.94 -24.83 9.15
N GLU A 215 9.24 -25.89 9.87
CA GLU A 215 8.34 -26.52 10.84
C GLU A 215 8.31 -25.70 12.12
N LEU A 216 7.11 -25.29 12.53
CA LEU A 216 6.87 -24.48 13.70
C LEU A 216 6.63 -25.39 14.91
N THR A 217 7.45 -25.19 15.95
CA THR A 217 7.41 -25.94 17.20
C THR A 217 7.25 -24.99 18.39
N HIS A 218 7.01 -25.53 19.59
CA HIS A 218 7.06 -24.72 20.80
C HIS A 218 8.44 -24.04 20.96
N ASP A 219 9.56 -24.69 20.64
CA ASP A 219 10.89 -24.13 20.94
C ASP A 219 11.44 -23.20 19.85
N GLY A 220 10.74 -23.06 18.71
CA GLY A 220 11.15 -22.25 17.58
C GLY A 220 10.81 -22.93 16.26
N VAL A 221 11.66 -22.75 15.25
CA VAL A 221 11.45 -23.33 13.91
C VAL A 221 12.58 -24.28 13.54
N THR A 222 12.20 -25.44 12.99
CA THR A 222 13.10 -26.48 12.49
C THR A 222 12.90 -26.70 10.99
N ASP A 223 13.76 -27.51 10.37
CA ASP A 223 13.64 -27.93 8.95
C ASP A 223 13.44 -26.77 7.97
N ILE A 224 14.18 -25.69 8.22
CA ILE A 224 14.13 -24.46 7.42
C ILE A 224 14.69 -24.73 6.02
N ARG A 225 13.88 -24.42 5.00
CA ARG A 225 14.26 -24.48 3.59
C ARG A 225 13.86 -23.20 2.85
N GLN A 226 14.69 -22.79 1.90
CA GLN A 226 14.30 -21.79 0.91
C GLN A 226 13.40 -22.44 -0.13
N VAL A 227 12.25 -21.83 -0.44
CA VAL A 227 11.26 -22.38 -1.39
C VAL A 227 11.16 -21.56 -2.68
N ALA A 228 11.47 -20.26 -2.61
CA ALA A 228 11.45 -19.37 -3.76
C ALA A 228 12.38 -18.17 -3.55
N GLY A 229 12.56 -17.37 -4.61
CA GLY A 229 13.40 -16.19 -4.59
C GLY A 229 14.88 -16.50 -4.80
N GLY A 230 15.72 -15.48 -4.68
CA GLY A 230 17.14 -15.53 -4.99
C GLY A 230 17.64 -14.23 -5.62
N GLU A 231 18.84 -14.28 -6.17
CA GLU A 231 19.43 -13.14 -6.87
C GLU A 231 18.57 -12.75 -8.07
N GLY A 232 18.14 -11.49 -8.12
CA GLY A 232 17.32 -10.95 -9.20
C GLY A 232 15.86 -11.42 -9.20
N VAL A 233 15.38 -12.04 -8.12
CA VAL A 233 13.99 -12.46 -7.96
C VAL A 233 13.40 -11.87 -6.68
N SER A 234 12.33 -11.10 -6.83
CA SER A 234 11.50 -10.57 -5.75
C SER A 234 10.32 -11.51 -5.51
N VAL A 235 10.26 -12.06 -4.30
CA VAL A 235 9.14 -12.82 -3.75
C VAL A 235 8.54 -12.05 -2.59
N LEU A 236 7.20 -12.02 -2.53
CA LEU A 236 6.46 -11.32 -1.48
C LEU A 236 5.18 -12.08 -1.09
N GLN A 237 4.66 -11.73 0.09
CA GLN A 237 3.38 -12.18 0.64
C GLN A 237 3.14 -13.70 0.56
N PRO A 238 3.86 -14.52 1.33
CA PRO A 238 3.46 -15.90 1.54
C PRO A 238 2.12 -15.97 2.29
N GLU A 239 1.25 -16.91 1.93
CA GLU A 239 0.02 -17.26 2.66
C GLU A 239 -0.22 -18.77 2.55
N PHE A 240 -0.79 -19.38 3.58
CA PHE A 240 -1.18 -20.80 3.54
C PHE A 240 -2.68 -20.92 3.30
N ALA A 241 -3.07 -21.78 2.36
CA ALA A 241 -4.46 -22.21 2.19
C ALA A 241 -4.88 -23.17 3.31
N ASP A 242 -6.20 -23.40 3.44
CA ASP A 242 -6.79 -24.32 4.43
C ASP A 242 -6.25 -25.74 4.35
N ASP A 243 -5.87 -26.20 3.15
CA ASP A 243 -5.26 -27.51 2.92
C ASP A 243 -3.74 -27.54 3.20
N GLY A 244 -3.17 -26.43 3.66
CA GLY A 244 -1.76 -26.24 3.91
C GLY A 244 -0.93 -25.92 2.68
N THR A 245 -1.53 -25.71 1.50
CA THR A 245 -0.78 -25.31 0.31
C THR A 245 -0.23 -23.89 0.47
N LEU A 246 1.06 -23.70 0.19
CA LEU A 246 1.69 -22.38 0.20
C LEU A 246 1.42 -21.63 -1.10
N TRP A 247 0.97 -20.39 -0.96
CA TRP A 247 0.83 -19.39 -2.01
C TRP A 247 1.78 -18.23 -1.75
N PHE A 248 2.24 -17.58 -2.81
CA PHE A 248 3.05 -16.36 -2.75
C PHE A 248 3.02 -15.61 -4.08
N ILE A 249 3.61 -14.41 -4.12
CA ILE A 249 3.83 -13.65 -5.34
C ILE A 249 5.31 -13.67 -5.69
N SER A 250 5.66 -13.88 -6.95
CA SER A 250 7.04 -13.83 -7.45
C SER A 250 7.12 -13.09 -8.78
N ASP A 251 8.18 -12.31 -8.98
CA ASP A 251 8.49 -11.68 -10.27
C ASP A 251 9.42 -12.48 -11.19
N GLU A 252 9.56 -13.80 -10.96
CA GLU A 252 10.44 -14.67 -11.77
C GLU A 252 10.08 -14.70 -13.26
N THR A 253 8.85 -14.32 -13.62
CA THR A 253 8.35 -14.20 -15.00
C THR A 253 8.65 -12.84 -15.64
N GLY A 254 9.19 -11.88 -14.87
CA GLY A 254 9.30 -10.48 -15.24
C GLY A 254 8.15 -9.60 -14.74
N PHE A 255 7.08 -10.19 -14.19
CA PHE A 255 5.97 -9.49 -13.53
C PHE A 255 5.65 -10.19 -12.22
N TRP A 256 5.27 -9.45 -11.18
CA TRP A 256 4.80 -10.05 -9.94
C TRP A 256 3.54 -10.88 -10.19
N ASN A 257 3.67 -12.20 -10.28
CA ASN A 257 2.60 -13.13 -10.55
C ASN A 257 2.38 -14.08 -9.37
N LEU A 258 1.16 -14.62 -9.26
CA LEU A 258 0.81 -15.58 -8.21
C LEU A 258 1.47 -16.93 -8.47
N VAL A 259 1.96 -17.55 -7.41
CA VAL A 259 2.57 -18.87 -7.41
C VAL A 259 1.94 -19.73 -6.33
N ARG A 260 1.59 -20.96 -6.69
CA ARG A 260 1.24 -22.03 -5.76
C ARG A 260 2.42 -23.00 -5.71
N ASP A 261 2.90 -23.41 -4.53
CA ASP A 261 4.13 -24.22 -4.41
C ASP A 261 3.92 -25.71 -4.71
N GLU A 262 2.78 -26.30 -4.30
CA GLU A 262 2.56 -27.75 -4.39
C GLU A 262 1.15 -28.12 -4.91
N PRO A 263 1.01 -28.74 -6.12
CA PRO A 263 2.03 -28.80 -7.17
C PRO A 263 2.34 -27.40 -7.70
N ARG A 264 3.63 -27.15 -7.99
CA ARG A 264 4.11 -25.82 -8.39
C ARG A 264 3.39 -25.33 -9.64
N ALA A 265 2.75 -24.18 -9.55
CA ALA A 265 2.08 -23.52 -10.67
C ALA A 265 2.30 -22.00 -10.58
N VAL A 266 2.72 -21.40 -11.70
CA VAL A 266 2.91 -19.95 -11.84
C VAL A 266 1.81 -19.42 -12.74
N PHE A 267 0.96 -18.54 -12.21
CA PHE A 267 -0.17 -17.95 -12.93
C PHE A 267 0.29 -16.71 -13.69
N SER A 268 1.00 -16.95 -14.79
CA SER A 268 1.71 -15.92 -15.55
C SER A 268 0.77 -14.87 -16.16
N SER A 269 1.14 -13.60 -16.04
CA SER A 269 0.42 -12.47 -16.64
C SER A 269 1.40 -11.34 -16.94
N GLU A 270 1.20 -10.62 -18.04
CA GLU A 270 2.01 -9.44 -18.42
C GLU A 270 1.59 -8.18 -17.64
N THR A 271 1.38 -8.35 -16.33
CA THR A 271 0.90 -7.32 -15.41
C THR A 271 1.19 -7.75 -13.98
N ASP A 272 1.50 -6.78 -13.12
CA ASP A 272 1.83 -7.03 -11.72
C ASP A 272 0.56 -7.27 -10.89
N PHE A 273 0.58 -8.30 -10.04
CA PHE A 273 -0.40 -8.53 -8.97
C PHE A 273 0.07 -7.97 -7.63
N GLY A 274 1.38 -7.79 -7.44
CA GLY A 274 2.00 -7.28 -6.21
C GLY A 274 2.31 -5.78 -6.23
N LEU A 275 2.45 -5.17 -5.05
CA LEU A 275 2.99 -3.81 -4.85
C LEU A 275 4.44 -3.90 -4.34
N PRO A 276 5.27 -2.85 -4.55
CA PRO A 276 6.58 -2.78 -3.91
C PRO A 276 6.41 -2.75 -2.39
N GLN A 277 7.04 -3.71 -1.71
CA GLN A 277 6.90 -3.91 -0.26
C GLN A 277 7.68 -2.86 0.57
N TRP A 278 7.19 -1.62 0.57
CA TRP A 278 7.71 -0.56 1.46
C TRP A 278 7.24 -0.71 2.90
N THR A 279 6.05 -1.29 3.10
CA THR A 279 5.44 -1.49 4.42
C THR A 279 5.08 -2.97 4.61
N LEU A 280 4.96 -3.38 5.87
CA LEU A 280 4.61 -4.76 6.24
C LEU A 280 3.09 -5.05 6.23
N GLY A 281 2.27 -4.06 5.88
CA GLY A 281 0.81 -4.12 6.01
C GLY A 281 0.03 -4.42 4.73
N PHE A 282 0.68 -4.36 3.57
CA PHE A 282 0.03 -4.60 2.28
C PHE A 282 -0.39 -6.06 2.12
N VAL A 283 -1.55 -6.25 1.49
CA VAL A 283 -2.12 -7.54 1.12
C VAL A 283 -2.69 -7.39 -0.28
N ASP A 284 -2.03 -8.04 -1.22
CA ASP A 284 -2.20 -7.97 -2.67
C ASP A 284 -3.08 -9.10 -3.24
N TYR A 285 -3.26 -10.18 -2.47
CA TYR A 285 -4.20 -11.26 -2.73
C TYR A 285 -4.76 -11.84 -1.44
N ALA A 286 -5.92 -12.50 -1.52
CA ALA A 286 -6.53 -13.24 -0.44
C ALA A 286 -7.03 -14.60 -0.95
N LEU A 287 -6.92 -15.63 -0.12
CA LEU A 287 -7.41 -16.98 -0.44
C LEU A 287 -8.92 -17.06 -0.16
N LEU A 288 -9.64 -17.76 -1.03
CA LEU A 288 -11.08 -17.97 -0.97
C LEU A 288 -11.40 -19.47 -0.82
N ASP A 289 -12.66 -19.76 -0.52
CA ASP A 289 -13.17 -21.13 -0.52
C ASP A 289 -12.91 -21.85 -1.85
N HIS A 290 -12.77 -23.17 -1.76
CA HIS A 290 -12.52 -24.07 -2.89
C HIS A 290 -11.20 -23.77 -3.63
N GLY A 291 -10.24 -23.12 -2.97
CA GLY A 291 -8.89 -22.87 -3.48
C GLY A 291 -8.78 -21.71 -4.46
N ARG A 292 -9.86 -20.93 -4.67
CA ARG A 292 -9.81 -19.74 -5.51
C ARG A 292 -9.02 -18.63 -4.83
N VAL A 293 -8.54 -17.68 -5.62
CA VAL A 293 -7.77 -16.54 -5.11
C VAL A 293 -8.40 -15.23 -5.56
N LEU A 294 -8.65 -14.33 -4.62
CA LEU A 294 -8.96 -12.94 -4.90
C LEU A 294 -7.64 -12.19 -5.14
N THR A 295 -7.54 -11.46 -6.23
CA THR A 295 -6.36 -10.63 -6.53
C THR A 295 -6.75 -9.37 -7.29
N ARG A 296 -5.81 -8.43 -7.41
CA ARG A 296 -5.93 -7.33 -8.37
C ARG A 296 -5.08 -7.62 -9.60
N ARG A 297 -5.48 -7.03 -10.72
CA ARG A 297 -4.72 -7.06 -11.97
C ARG A 297 -4.69 -5.66 -12.59
N TYR A 298 -3.51 -5.15 -12.94
CA TYR A 298 -3.44 -3.88 -13.67
C TYR A 298 -3.90 -4.04 -15.13
N VAL A 299 -4.66 -3.04 -15.59
CA VAL A 299 -5.13 -2.82 -16.96
C VAL A 299 -4.85 -1.36 -17.29
N GLY A 300 -3.71 -1.12 -17.93
CA GLY A 300 -3.14 0.22 -18.09
C GLY A 300 -2.83 0.87 -16.73
N GLU A 301 -3.33 2.09 -16.55
CA GLU A 301 -3.12 2.95 -15.38
C GLU A 301 -4.13 2.66 -14.25
N THR A 302 -5.03 1.69 -14.46
CA THR A 302 -6.04 1.24 -13.50
C THR A 302 -5.85 -0.23 -13.15
N ALA A 303 -6.54 -0.73 -12.15
CA ALA A 303 -6.64 -2.14 -11.83
C ALA A 303 -8.10 -2.64 -11.84
N ARG A 304 -8.24 -3.95 -12.00
CA ARG A 304 -9.49 -4.69 -11.82
C ARG A 304 -9.31 -5.67 -10.67
N LEU A 305 -10.35 -5.82 -9.86
CA LEU A 305 -10.45 -6.92 -8.91
C LEU A 305 -10.84 -8.19 -9.67
N ALA A 306 -10.22 -9.33 -9.37
CA ALA A 306 -10.42 -10.56 -10.11
C ALA A 306 -10.34 -11.80 -9.22
N HIS A 307 -11.02 -12.85 -9.65
CA HIS A 307 -10.84 -14.21 -9.14
C HIS A 307 -9.91 -14.99 -10.06
N LEU A 308 -8.93 -15.67 -9.47
CA LEU A 308 -8.15 -16.70 -10.12
C LEU A 308 -8.72 -18.07 -9.75
N ASP A 309 -9.06 -18.85 -10.76
CA ASP A 309 -9.33 -20.29 -10.62
C ASP A 309 -8.01 -21.06 -10.78
N PRO A 310 -7.49 -21.72 -9.72
CA PRO A 310 -6.23 -22.45 -9.79
C PRO A 310 -6.28 -23.71 -10.66
N ALA A 311 -7.48 -24.25 -10.93
CA ALA A 311 -7.63 -25.47 -11.73
C ALA A 311 -7.48 -25.19 -13.22
N THR A 312 -7.92 -24.01 -13.66
CA THR A 312 -7.90 -23.60 -15.07
C THR A 312 -6.86 -22.52 -15.37
N GLY A 313 -6.38 -21.80 -14.35
CA GLY A 313 -5.54 -20.61 -14.49
C GLY A 313 -6.29 -19.38 -15.00
N VAL A 314 -7.62 -19.44 -15.09
CA VAL A 314 -8.46 -18.36 -15.63
C VAL A 314 -8.64 -17.27 -14.59
N LEU A 315 -8.40 -16.03 -15.01
CA LEU A 315 -8.75 -14.82 -14.28
C LEU A 315 -10.11 -14.30 -14.74
N THR A 316 -11.03 -14.13 -13.79
CA THR A 316 -12.36 -13.57 -14.03
C THR A 316 -12.50 -12.26 -13.26
N ASP A 317 -12.67 -11.16 -13.99
CA ASP A 317 -12.86 -9.84 -13.38
C ASP A 317 -14.19 -9.80 -12.60
N ILE A 318 -14.15 -9.17 -11.42
CA ILE A 318 -15.32 -8.83 -10.62
C ILE A 318 -15.82 -7.48 -11.11
N ALA A 319 -17.12 -7.39 -11.43
CA ALA A 319 -17.73 -6.16 -11.92
C ALA A 319 -17.77 -5.11 -10.80
N ASP A 320 -16.89 -4.12 -10.89
CA ASP A 320 -16.77 -3.02 -9.95
C ASP A 320 -16.25 -1.77 -10.68
N GLU A 321 -16.57 -0.58 -10.16
CA GLU A 321 -16.19 0.73 -10.72
C GLU A 321 -14.81 1.22 -10.24
N GLY A 322 -14.18 0.52 -9.30
CA GLY A 322 -12.89 0.86 -8.75
C GLY A 322 -11.78 0.91 -9.80
N THR A 323 -10.84 1.84 -9.60
CA THR A 323 -9.65 2.00 -10.43
C THR A 323 -8.40 1.44 -9.78
N MET A 324 -8.43 1.11 -8.49
CA MET A 324 -7.38 0.38 -7.78
C MET A 324 -7.97 -0.29 -6.53
N PHE A 325 -7.42 -1.44 -6.15
CA PHE A 325 -7.87 -2.24 -5.00
C PHE A 325 -6.66 -2.71 -4.20
N ASP A 326 -6.68 -2.54 -2.89
CA ASP A 326 -5.60 -2.99 -2.00
C ASP A 326 -6.14 -3.37 -0.61
N HIS A 327 -5.25 -3.90 0.22
CA HIS A 327 -5.59 -4.56 1.48
C HIS A 327 -6.70 -5.60 1.27
N LEU A 328 -6.51 -6.50 0.30
CA LEU A 328 -7.49 -7.53 -0.03
C LEU A 328 -7.61 -8.50 1.14
N GLN A 329 -8.83 -8.77 1.59
CA GLN A 329 -9.13 -9.65 2.73
C GLN A 329 -10.26 -10.59 2.38
N SER A 330 -10.28 -11.76 3.01
CA SER A 330 -11.39 -12.71 2.89
C SER A 330 -11.58 -13.54 4.15
N ASP A 331 -12.81 -14.01 4.35
CA ASP A 331 -13.18 -15.09 5.27
C ASP A 331 -13.56 -16.39 4.54
N GLY A 332 -13.14 -16.53 3.28
CA GLY A 332 -13.47 -17.65 2.38
C GLY A 332 -14.66 -17.35 1.45
N THR A 333 -15.72 -16.75 1.99
CA THR A 333 -16.98 -16.50 1.25
C THR A 333 -17.28 -15.02 1.02
N GLN A 334 -16.80 -14.16 1.91
CA GLN A 334 -16.88 -12.71 1.83
C GLN A 334 -15.50 -12.15 1.57
N ILE A 335 -15.48 -10.96 0.97
CA ILE A 335 -14.27 -10.19 0.74
C ILE A 335 -14.43 -8.79 1.29
N ALA A 336 -13.32 -8.19 1.70
CA ALA A 336 -13.24 -6.77 1.98
C ALA A 336 -11.94 -6.20 1.44
N CYS A 337 -11.97 -4.94 1.03
CA CYS A 337 -10.77 -4.24 0.57
C CYS A 337 -10.96 -2.74 0.64
N ARG A 338 -9.86 -2.00 0.47
CA ARG A 338 -9.92 -0.58 0.14
C ARG A 338 -10.00 -0.44 -1.38
N ARG A 339 -10.96 0.35 -1.83
CA ARG A 339 -11.23 0.67 -3.24
C ARG A 339 -10.93 2.14 -3.50
N LEU A 340 -10.12 2.41 -4.51
CA LEU A 340 -9.91 3.75 -5.05
C LEU A 340 -10.79 3.96 -6.27
N LEU A 341 -11.24 5.20 -6.48
CA LEU A 341 -12.20 5.57 -7.50
C LEU A 341 -11.69 6.77 -8.28
N ALA A 342 -12.09 6.91 -9.54
CA ALA A 342 -11.65 8.00 -10.41
C ALA A 342 -12.23 9.36 -9.99
N ASP A 343 -13.40 9.38 -9.36
CA ASP A 343 -14.24 10.57 -9.20
C ASP A 343 -14.48 10.99 -7.75
N ARG A 344 -14.13 10.14 -6.77
CA ARG A 344 -14.38 10.39 -5.36
C ARG A 344 -13.41 9.67 -4.43
N VAL A 345 -13.47 10.04 -3.16
CA VAL A 345 -12.53 9.59 -2.13
C VAL A 345 -12.55 8.07 -1.93
N PRO A 346 -11.44 7.45 -1.49
CA PRO A 346 -11.36 6.00 -1.29
C PRO A 346 -12.38 5.47 -0.30
N GLU A 347 -12.83 4.24 -0.54
CA GLU A 347 -13.87 3.55 0.24
C GLU A 347 -13.34 2.22 0.80
N VAL A 348 -13.82 1.80 1.97
CA VAL A 348 -13.78 0.39 2.36
C VAL A 348 -15.04 -0.26 1.83
N VAL A 349 -14.88 -1.37 1.11
CA VAL A 349 -16.00 -2.15 0.60
C VAL A 349 -15.97 -3.58 1.13
N ARG A 350 -17.15 -4.18 1.30
CA ARG A 350 -17.31 -5.58 1.74
C ARG A 350 -18.50 -6.22 1.04
N GLY A 351 -18.42 -7.50 0.74
CA GLY A 351 -19.54 -8.26 0.19
C GLY A 351 -19.19 -9.72 -0.07
N PRO A 352 -20.11 -10.50 -0.65
CA PRO A 352 -19.79 -11.85 -1.11
C PRO A 352 -18.66 -11.80 -2.13
N ALA A 353 -17.79 -12.83 -2.11
CA ALA A 353 -16.73 -12.98 -3.09
C ALA A 353 -17.30 -12.90 -4.52
N GLU A 354 -18.41 -13.59 -4.76
CA GLU A 354 -19.17 -13.51 -6.01
C GLU A 354 -20.44 -12.69 -5.83
N GLY A 355 -20.33 -11.37 -5.91
CA GLY A 355 -21.49 -10.50 -5.94
C GLY A 355 -21.18 -9.03 -5.73
N PRO A 356 -22.21 -8.21 -5.49
CA PRO A 356 -22.03 -6.78 -5.29
C PRO A 356 -21.31 -6.49 -3.98
N LEU A 357 -20.43 -5.50 -4.00
CA LEU A 357 -19.76 -5.00 -2.82
C LEU A 357 -20.49 -3.77 -2.28
N GLU A 358 -20.66 -3.73 -0.96
CA GLU A 358 -21.29 -2.64 -0.24
C GLU A 358 -20.22 -1.72 0.36
N VAL A 359 -20.51 -0.41 0.39
CA VAL A 359 -19.62 0.57 1.00
C VAL A 359 -19.80 0.55 2.51
N VAL A 360 -18.73 0.19 3.22
CA VAL A 360 -18.64 0.15 4.68
C VAL A 360 -18.16 1.48 5.25
N ALA A 361 -17.21 2.12 4.58
CA ALA A 361 -16.66 3.40 5.01
C ALA A 361 -16.15 4.22 3.83
N ARG A 362 -16.06 5.54 4.03
CA ARG A 362 -15.44 6.48 3.11
C ARG A 362 -14.36 7.27 3.84
N SER A 363 -13.30 7.62 3.12
CA SER A 363 -12.20 8.45 3.64
C SER A 363 -12.67 9.84 4.08
N SER A 364 -13.78 10.33 3.50
CA SER A 364 -14.46 11.55 3.93
C SER A 364 -15.98 11.36 3.81
N ALA A 365 -16.73 12.06 4.64
CA ALA A 365 -18.19 12.16 4.49
C ALA A 365 -18.57 13.11 3.34
N ASP A 366 -17.69 14.03 2.96
CA ASP A 366 -17.93 14.98 1.89
C ASP A 366 -17.77 14.30 0.53
N ILE A 367 -18.84 14.33 -0.26
CA ILE A 367 -18.82 13.85 -1.63
C ILE A 367 -18.38 15.00 -2.54
N PRO A 368 -17.31 14.84 -3.33
CA PRO A 368 -16.88 15.87 -4.26
C PRO A 368 -17.98 16.24 -5.26
N ASP A 369 -18.15 17.54 -5.52
CA ASP A 369 -19.04 18.02 -6.57
C ASP A 369 -18.41 17.72 -7.95
N GLU A 370 -19.08 16.89 -8.75
CA GLU A 370 -18.69 16.45 -10.10
C GLU A 370 -18.37 17.63 -11.04
N GLY A 371 -18.92 18.82 -10.78
CA GLY A 371 -18.59 20.05 -11.47
C GLY A 371 -17.11 20.47 -11.36
N TYR A 372 -16.40 19.97 -10.36
CA TYR A 372 -15.01 20.30 -10.04
C TYR A 372 -14.08 19.08 -10.01
N VAL A 373 -14.55 17.92 -10.49
CA VAL A 373 -13.77 16.69 -10.55
C VAL A 373 -13.24 16.46 -11.96
N SER A 374 -11.93 16.62 -12.12
CA SER A 374 -11.20 16.19 -13.30
C SER A 374 -10.93 14.69 -13.21
N LEU A 375 -11.41 13.94 -14.20
CA LEU A 375 -11.18 12.51 -14.30
C LEU A 375 -9.78 12.22 -14.83
N PRO A 376 -9.14 11.13 -14.38
CA PRO A 376 -7.84 10.71 -14.88
C PRO A 376 -7.92 10.27 -16.34
N GLU A 377 -7.03 10.80 -17.18
CA GLU A 377 -6.84 10.40 -18.58
C GLU A 377 -5.46 9.75 -18.73
N PRO A 378 -5.35 8.43 -18.94
CA PRO A 378 -4.11 7.79 -19.35
C PRO A 378 -3.40 8.54 -20.47
N PHE A 379 -2.12 8.82 -20.29
CA PHE A 379 -1.31 9.50 -21.28
C PHE A 379 0.05 8.84 -21.41
N THR A 380 0.42 8.51 -22.65
CA THR A 380 1.66 7.81 -22.98
C THR A 380 2.46 8.64 -23.99
N TRP A 381 3.76 8.74 -23.79
CA TRP A 381 4.68 9.44 -24.69
C TRP A 381 5.98 8.65 -24.86
N ARG A 382 6.89 9.19 -25.68
CA ARG A 382 8.24 8.64 -25.84
C ARG A 382 9.26 9.60 -25.24
N ASN A 383 10.19 9.05 -24.46
CA ASN A 383 11.32 9.80 -23.94
C ASN A 383 12.40 10.06 -25.01
N SER A 384 13.51 10.70 -24.64
CA SER A 384 14.57 11.07 -25.59
C SER A 384 15.27 9.86 -26.19
N SER A 385 15.20 8.72 -25.52
CA SER A 385 15.71 7.43 -26.01
C SER A 385 14.69 6.64 -26.84
N GLY A 386 13.50 7.22 -27.08
CA GLY A 386 12.42 6.58 -27.81
C GLY A 386 11.67 5.50 -27.01
N GLN A 387 11.94 5.34 -25.72
CA GLN A 387 11.22 4.41 -24.86
C GLN A 387 9.85 4.96 -24.49
N GLU A 388 8.87 4.07 -24.35
CA GLU A 388 7.53 4.44 -23.91
C GLU A 388 7.53 4.80 -22.43
N VAL A 389 6.84 5.88 -22.07
CA VAL A 389 6.65 6.38 -20.71
C VAL A 389 5.17 6.60 -20.45
N HIS A 390 4.73 6.28 -19.24
CA HIS A 390 3.33 6.35 -18.82
C HIS A 390 3.08 7.51 -17.85
N GLY A 391 1.84 7.98 -17.83
CA GLY A 391 1.37 8.96 -16.87
C GLY A 391 -0.13 9.17 -16.96
N ILE A 392 -0.63 10.07 -16.12
CA ILE A 392 -2.05 10.37 -16.00
C ILE A 392 -2.23 11.89 -16.15
N LEU A 393 -2.95 12.28 -17.19
CA LEU A 393 -3.34 13.67 -17.43
C LEU A 393 -4.66 13.97 -16.74
N TYR A 394 -4.71 15.09 -16.04
CA TYR A 394 -5.94 15.67 -15.50
C TYR A 394 -6.11 17.06 -16.11
N ARG A 395 -7.22 17.26 -16.83
CA ARG A 395 -7.52 18.55 -17.47
C ARG A 395 -8.18 19.53 -16.51
N PRO A 396 -8.10 20.84 -16.76
CA PRO A 396 -8.88 21.82 -16.02
C PRO A 396 -10.38 21.50 -16.01
N ARG A 397 -11.01 21.56 -14.84
CA ARG A 397 -12.46 21.26 -14.69
C ARG A 397 -13.10 22.15 -13.64
N ASN A 398 -14.07 22.96 -14.05
CA ASN A 398 -14.81 23.83 -13.14
C ASN A 398 -16.19 24.15 -13.74
N ALA A 399 -17.27 23.90 -12.99
CA ALA A 399 -18.65 24.12 -13.45
C ALA A 399 -19.00 25.59 -13.70
N GLN A 400 -18.24 26.52 -13.12
CA GLN A 400 -18.52 27.95 -13.16
C GLN A 400 -17.67 28.70 -14.18
N PHE A 401 -16.53 28.16 -14.62
CA PHE A 401 -15.56 28.86 -15.46
C PHE A 401 -15.23 28.14 -16.76
N ARG A 402 -14.84 28.92 -17.76
CA ARG A 402 -14.21 28.45 -19.00
C ARG A 402 -13.10 29.42 -19.39
N ALA A 403 -12.10 28.94 -20.11
CA ALA A 403 -11.05 29.79 -20.65
C ALA A 403 -11.53 30.62 -21.86
N PRO A 404 -10.87 31.76 -22.16
CA PRO A 404 -10.96 32.41 -23.45
C PRO A 404 -10.63 31.46 -24.60
N GLU A 405 -11.22 31.71 -25.77
CA GLU A 405 -10.95 30.92 -26.97
C GLU A 405 -9.46 30.98 -27.34
N GLY A 406 -8.86 29.81 -27.58
CA GLY A 406 -7.44 29.69 -27.96
C GLY A 406 -6.43 29.80 -26.81
N GLU A 407 -6.85 30.11 -25.58
CA GLU A 407 -5.96 30.02 -24.42
C GLU A 407 -5.73 28.55 -24.06
N LEU A 408 -4.49 28.16 -23.77
CA LEU A 408 -4.11 26.82 -23.29
C LEU A 408 -3.77 26.86 -21.80
N PRO A 409 -4.09 25.82 -21.01
CA PRO A 409 -3.85 25.83 -19.57
C PRO A 409 -2.36 25.75 -19.21
N PRO A 410 -1.92 26.35 -18.09
CA PRO A 410 -0.63 26.03 -17.50
C PRO A 410 -0.60 24.55 -17.07
N LEU A 411 0.57 23.94 -17.10
CA LEU A 411 0.78 22.55 -16.67
C LEU A 411 1.51 22.50 -15.33
N LEU A 412 1.02 21.66 -14.43
CA LEU A 412 1.74 21.20 -13.26
C LEU A 412 2.13 19.73 -13.44
N VAL A 413 3.43 19.44 -13.51
CA VAL A 413 3.95 18.07 -13.59
C VAL A 413 4.20 17.56 -12.17
N SER A 414 3.50 16.49 -11.81
CA SER A 414 3.60 15.79 -10.53
C SER A 414 4.52 14.58 -10.65
N ILE A 415 5.42 14.42 -9.67
CA ILE A 415 6.36 13.29 -9.60
C ILE A 415 6.17 12.59 -8.25
N HIS A 416 5.80 11.32 -8.31
CA HIS A 416 5.54 10.52 -7.12
C HIS A 416 6.82 10.22 -6.33
N GLY A 417 6.65 9.90 -5.04
CA GLY A 417 7.72 9.38 -4.19
C GLY A 417 8.03 7.90 -4.47
N GLY A 418 9.03 7.35 -3.78
CA GLY A 418 9.47 5.96 -3.95
C GLY A 418 11.00 5.90 -4.06
N PRO A 419 11.59 6.02 -5.26
CA PRO A 419 10.96 6.21 -6.58
C PRO A 419 10.31 4.94 -7.15
N THR A 420 10.54 3.78 -6.53
CA THR A 420 9.88 2.52 -6.89
C THR A 420 8.46 2.48 -6.32
N SER A 421 7.53 3.11 -7.04
CA SER A 421 6.09 3.21 -6.74
C SER A 421 5.34 3.56 -8.03
N ARG A 422 4.08 3.96 -7.96
CA ARG A 422 3.33 4.52 -9.09
C ARG A 422 2.29 5.54 -8.65
N ALA A 423 1.95 6.45 -9.54
CA ALA A 423 0.71 7.20 -9.55
C ALA A 423 -0.45 6.29 -9.98
N GLU A 424 -1.60 6.45 -9.33
CA GLU A 424 -2.81 5.69 -9.62
C GLU A 424 -3.86 6.60 -10.28
N ALA A 425 -4.59 6.06 -11.28
CA ALA A 425 -5.69 6.75 -11.95
C ALA A 425 -6.92 6.84 -11.03
N ALA A 426 -6.78 7.58 -9.93
CA ALA A 426 -7.76 7.74 -8.89
C ALA A 426 -7.93 9.23 -8.52
N TYR A 427 -9.00 9.50 -7.78
CA TYR A 427 -9.30 10.81 -7.23
C TYR A 427 -8.26 11.18 -6.16
N ALA A 428 -7.59 12.31 -6.38
CA ALA A 428 -6.73 12.95 -5.40
C ALA A 428 -7.16 14.41 -5.21
N GLN A 429 -7.56 14.78 -4.00
CA GLN A 429 -8.03 16.13 -3.70
C GLN A 429 -6.96 17.20 -4.00
N GLY A 430 -5.68 16.86 -3.79
CA GLY A 430 -4.55 17.71 -4.16
C GLY A 430 -4.49 18.02 -5.66
N THR A 431 -4.76 17.04 -6.52
CA THR A 431 -4.89 17.24 -7.97
C THR A 431 -6.09 18.12 -8.29
N GLN A 432 -7.24 17.85 -7.66
CA GLN A 432 -8.47 18.63 -7.89
C GLN A 432 -8.36 20.09 -7.46
N PHE A 433 -7.54 20.39 -6.45
CA PHE A 433 -7.23 21.76 -6.05
C PHE A 433 -6.66 22.60 -7.20
N TRP A 434 -5.80 22.01 -8.03
CA TRP A 434 -5.17 22.66 -9.18
C TRP A 434 -6.07 22.65 -10.41
N THR A 435 -6.68 21.52 -10.75
CA THR A 435 -7.55 21.39 -11.94
C THR A 435 -8.78 22.28 -11.85
N SER A 436 -9.36 22.42 -10.66
CA SER A 436 -10.49 23.33 -10.41
C SER A 436 -10.13 24.81 -10.53
N ARG A 437 -8.84 25.15 -10.52
CA ARG A 437 -8.33 26.52 -10.69
C ARG A 437 -7.83 26.82 -12.10
N GLY A 438 -7.94 25.87 -13.02
CA GLY A 438 -7.56 26.07 -14.41
C GLY A 438 -6.21 25.48 -14.80
N PHE A 439 -5.55 24.71 -13.93
CA PHE A 439 -4.30 24.02 -14.28
C PHE A 439 -4.57 22.66 -14.91
N ALA A 440 -3.78 22.26 -15.90
CA ALA A 440 -3.62 20.85 -16.22
C ALA A 440 -2.61 20.23 -15.24
N VAL A 441 -2.79 18.95 -14.92
CA VAL A 441 -1.83 18.19 -14.11
C VAL A 441 -1.40 16.95 -14.88
N LEU A 442 -0.10 16.67 -14.96
CA LEU A 442 0.43 15.41 -15.48
C LEU A 442 1.12 14.68 -14.32
N ASP A 443 0.57 13.55 -13.88
CA ASP A 443 1.22 12.68 -12.90
C ASP A 443 2.05 11.62 -13.63
N VAL A 444 3.36 11.67 -13.45
CA VAL A 444 4.32 10.91 -14.27
C VAL A 444 4.68 9.59 -13.60
N ASN A 445 4.46 8.48 -14.31
CA ASN A 445 4.99 7.16 -13.96
C ASN A 445 6.29 6.95 -14.74
N HIS A 446 7.36 7.61 -14.32
CA HIS A 446 8.67 7.57 -15.00
C HIS A 446 9.29 6.15 -14.97
N GLY A 447 10.25 5.87 -15.85
CA GLY A 447 11.06 4.64 -15.80
C GLY A 447 11.59 4.42 -14.40
N GLY A 448 11.30 3.26 -13.82
CA GLY A 448 11.44 3.01 -12.38
C GLY A 448 10.13 2.76 -11.63
N SER A 449 9.00 3.24 -12.16
CA SER A 449 7.69 3.00 -11.56
C SER A 449 7.28 1.52 -11.60
N THR A 450 6.39 1.13 -10.70
CA THR A 450 5.86 -0.24 -10.58
C THR A 450 4.55 -0.43 -11.35
N GLY A 451 4.11 -1.68 -11.53
CA GLY A 451 2.86 -2.00 -12.24
C GLY A 451 3.02 -2.19 -13.75
N TYR A 452 4.25 -2.02 -14.27
CA TYR A 452 4.63 -2.19 -15.66
C TYR A 452 5.69 -3.30 -15.82
N GLY A 453 5.84 -4.17 -14.81
CA GLY A 453 6.81 -5.24 -14.78
C GLY A 453 8.23 -4.81 -14.42
N ARG A 454 9.08 -5.81 -14.23
CA ARG A 454 10.47 -5.68 -13.79
C ARG A 454 11.31 -4.87 -14.77
N GLU A 455 11.14 -5.07 -16.07
CA GLU A 455 11.93 -4.33 -17.07
C GLU A 455 11.74 -2.82 -16.94
N TYR A 456 10.50 -2.35 -16.75
CA TYR A 456 10.21 -0.93 -16.56
C TYR A 456 10.77 -0.40 -15.23
N ARG A 457 10.61 -1.18 -14.15
CA ARG A 457 11.15 -0.86 -12.82
C ARG A 457 12.68 -0.75 -12.82
N GLU A 458 13.35 -1.61 -13.58
CA GLU A 458 14.81 -1.68 -13.64
C GLU A 458 15.43 -0.56 -14.50
N ARG A 459 14.63 0.19 -15.27
CA ARG A 459 15.12 1.36 -16.03
C ARG A 459 15.81 2.40 -15.14
N LEU A 460 15.42 2.48 -13.86
CA LEU A 460 15.99 3.45 -12.93
C LEU A 460 17.25 2.94 -12.20
N ARG A 461 17.60 1.65 -12.32
CA ARG A 461 18.78 1.09 -11.64
C ARG A 461 20.04 1.82 -12.09
N GLY A 462 20.66 2.55 -11.17
CA GLY A 462 21.84 3.36 -11.45
C GLY A 462 21.58 4.57 -12.36
N GLN A 463 20.32 4.95 -12.60
CA GLN A 463 19.90 6.03 -13.50
C GLN A 463 19.02 7.10 -12.82
N TRP A 464 18.98 7.09 -11.48
CA TRP A 464 18.18 8.06 -10.73
C TRP A 464 18.78 9.48 -10.81
N GLY A 465 17.95 10.46 -11.16
CA GLY A 465 18.34 11.81 -11.54
C GLY A 465 18.75 11.95 -13.01
N VAL A 466 18.36 10.98 -13.85
CA VAL A 466 18.55 10.98 -15.32
C VAL A 466 17.26 10.52 -16.01
N VAL A 467 16.86 9.26 -15.82
CA VAL A 467 15.68 8.67 -16.48
C VAL A 467 14.39 9.34 -16.01
N ASP A 468 14.24 9.51 -14.70
CA ASP A 468 13.12 10.21 -14.07
C ASP A 468 12.99 11.66 -14.54
N ILE A 469 14.10 12.33 -14.84
CA ILE A 469 14.09 13.70 -15.38
C ILE A 469 13.71 13.70 -16.85
N ASP A 470 14.36 12.88 -17.69
CA ASP A 470 14.11 12.83 -19.13
C ASP A 470 12.64 12.48 -19.41
N ASP A 471 12.13 11.47 -18.73
CA ASP A 471 10.74 11.03 -18.83
C ASP A 471 9.78 12.17 -18.45
N THR A 472 10.06 12.90 -17.37
CA THR A 472 9.26 14.05 -16.92
C THR A 472 9.27 15.19 -17.96
N LEU A 473 10.44 15.61 -18.41
CA LEU A 473 10.59 16.76 -19.32
C LEU A 473 9.99 16.47 -20.69
N THR A 474 10.20 15.26 -21.20
CA THR A 474 9.63 14.83 -22.48
C THR A 474 8.10 14.71 -22.42
N GLY A 475 7.53 14.35 -21.27
CA GLY A 475 6.08 14.33 -21.07
C GLY A 475 5.46 15.72 -21.12
N ALA A 476 6.07 16.69 -20.45
CA ALA A 476 5.65 18.08 -20.51
C ALA A 476 5.76 18.65 -21.94
N ALA A 477 6.87 18.38 -22.63
CA ALA A 477 7.08 18.80 -24.01
C ALA A 477 6.07 18.15 -24.97
N ALA A 478 5.73 16.87 -24.78
CA ALA A 478 4.75 16.17 -25.59
C ALA A 478 3.35 16.80 -25.48
N LEU A 479 2.90 17.14 -24.27
CA LEU A 479 1.62 17.83 -24.06
C LEU A 479 1.60 19.23 -24.70
N ALA A 480 2.71 19.98 -24.59
CA ALA A 480 2.83 21.30 -25.21
C ALA A 480 2.80 21.21 -26.74
N ALA A 481 3.57 20.27 -27.33
CA ALA A 481 3.60 20.04 -28.77
C ALA A 481 2.23 19.58 -29.34
N ALA A 482 1.45 18.84 -28.54
CA ALA A 482 0.10 18.44 -28.89
C ALA A 482 -0.94 19.58 -28.77
N GLY A 483 -0.54 20.77 -28.30
CA GLY A 483 -1.46 21.89 -28.07
C GLY A 483 -2.44 21.63 -26.94
N ILE A 484 -2.10 20.76 -25.98
CA ILE A 484 -2.94 20.44 -24.82
C ILE A 484 -2.72 21.43 -23.68
N VAL A 485 -1.48 21.93 -23.54
CA VAL A 485 -1.05 22.87 -22.49
C VAL A 485 -0.20 23.99 -23.08
N ASP A 486 -0.07 25.07 -22.33
CA ASP A 486 0.82 26.18 -22.65
C ASP A 486 2.28 25.84 -22.30
N GLY A 487 3.11 25.61 -23.32
CA GLY A 487 4.52 25.29 -23.18
C GLY A 487 5.38 26.39 -22.53
N SER A 488 4.84 27.60 -22.36
CA SER A 488 5.50 28.71 -21.66
C SER A 488 5.10 28.82 -20.18
N ARG A 489 4.15 28.01 -19.72
CA ARG A 489 3.61 28.03 -18.35
C ARG A 489 3.64 26.64 -17.72
N LEU A 490 4.85 26.16 -17.46
CA LEU A 490 5.11 24.83 -16.89
C LEU A 490 5.63 24.96 -15.45
N ALA A 491 5.13 24.12 -14.56
CA ALA A 491 5.59 23.95 -13.19
C ALA A 491 5.81 22.47 -12.90
N ILE A 492 6.65 22.18 -11.91
CA ILE A 492 7.03 20.82 -11.50
C ILE A 492 6.98 20.72 -9.98
N HIS A 493 6.44 19.63 -9.45
CA HIS A 493 6.41 19.35 -8.00
C HIS A 493 6.52 17.86 -7.69
N GLY A 494 6.94 17.56 -6.47
CA GLY A 494 7.12 16.20 -5.99
C GLY A 494 7.65 16.20 -4.56
N GLY A 495 7.37 15.12 -3.83
CA GLY A 495 7.83 14.91 -2.45
C GLY A 495 8.77 13.72 -2.36
N SER A 496 9.65 13.70 -1.35
CA SER A 496 10.63 12.62 -1.14
C SER A 496 11.45 12.38 -2.41
N ALA A 497 11.44 11.17 -2.99
CA ALA A 497 12.15 10.86 -4.23
C ALA A 497 11.75 11.77 -5.41
N GLY A 498 10.46 12.10 -5.56
CA GLY A 498 10.03 13.07 -6.58
C GLY A 498 10.52 14.49 -6.31
N GLY A 499 10.75 14.85 -5.04
CA GLY A 499 11.38 16.12 -4.66
C GLY A 499 12.84 16.19 -5.08
N TYR A 500 13.57 15.07 -5.02
CA TYR A 500 14.91 14.97 -5.61
C TYR A 500 14.87 15.20 -7.12
N THR A 501 13.94 14.55 -7.84
CA THR A 501 13.76 14.74 -9.28
C THR A 501 13.45 16.20 -9.63
N VAL A 502 12.56 16.86 -8.86
CA VAL A 502 12.26 18.30 -9.01
C VAL A 502 13.52 19.15 -8.91
N LEU A 503 14.31 18.98 -7.83
CA LEU A 503 15.53 19.77 -7.61
C LEU A 503 16.57 19.53 -8.71
N ARG A 504 16.70 18.29 -9.18
CA ARG A 504 17.61 17.94 -10.28
C ARG A 504 17.13 18.52 -11.62
N ALA A 505 15.84 18.41 -11.93
CA ALA A 505 15.27 18.98 -13.14
C ALA A 505 15.48 20.50 -13.22
N LEU A 506 15.30 21.22 -12.10
CA LEU A 506 15.52 22.67 -12.04
C LEU A 506 17.01 23.10 -12.11
N THR A 507 17.95 22.18 -11.88
CA THR A 507 19.39 22.50 -11.87
C THR A 507 20.15 21.97 -13.08
N VAL A 508 19.55 21.05 -13.83
CA VAL A 508 20.19 20.36 -14.98
C VAL A 508 19.35 20.43 -16.25
N GLY A 509 18.04 20.63 -16.15
CA GLY A 509 17.19 20.85 -17.32
C GLY A 509 17.43 22.25 -17.89
N ASP A 510 17.69 22.32 -19.20
CA ASP A 510 17.73 23.57 -19.97
C ASP A 510 16.33 24.05 -20.35
#